data_AF-T1PNL5-F1
#
_entry.id   AF-T1PNL5-F1
#
_cell.length_a   1.000
_cell.length_b   1.000
_cell.length_c   1.000
_cell.angle_alpha   90.00
_cell.angle_beta   90.00
_cell.angle_gamma   90.00
#
_symmetry.space_group_name_H-M   'P 1'
#
loop_
_entity.id
_entity.type
_entity.pdbx_description
1 polymer ?
#
loop_
_entity_poly.entity_id
_entity_poly.type
_entity_poly.pdbx_seq_one_letter_code
_entity_poly.pdbx_strand_id
1 'polypeptide(L)'
;MNGDSINNGDSKCSPPSGINSNTAAAGGSTTIVKYEKSSCLFCNEWFDSQTFTEHLIHCGQVLEQCPNTCNVFVPRIRMRAHLKECPRNKRRSASADRVDQQVDYRVQVVENEINTLRSVLNEEIRQRLHLITDVGNLRKQNQVIDDWQQSTNQSLKSLQNRLDEENTQRTFEVEQCQQDFRCCFDTVQSLKREIQNEIDDLEKHINQMSLELTQHQNHLNDNIMKLEETVLLHEKINRDKFIEIENYLQSINLDLNAKLGPEHDVAKYAALDLEVKGMKHIVCDTEERCDKLETLVSQIDRNLHHTMQLVNDLENHIATQQRLTSYINSRGHLLWRIKDFSKKFEEARQYDTILHSAMFSNKPFGYALRLDIYLNGKGTWKG
;
A
#
# COMPACT_ATOMS: atom_id res chain seq x y z
N MET A 1 18.92 -22.49 32.66
CA MET A 1 20.29 -22.99 32.89
C MET A 1 21.19 -21.76 33.01
N ASN A 2 21.78 -21.33 34.12
CA ASN A 2 21.84 -21.76 35.52
C ASN A 2 21.78 -20.47 36.36
N GLY A 3 21.10 -20.51 37.50
CA GLY A 3 21.11 -19.46 38.50
C GLY A 3 21.23 -20.11 39.88
N ASP A 4 22.38 -19.94 40.51
CA ASP A 4 22.66 -20.37 41.89
C ASP A 4 22.61 -19.12 42.79
N SER A 5 21.61 -19.02 43.66
CA SER A 5 21.60 -19.47 45.07
C SER A 5 22.10 -18.39 46.03
N ILE A 6 21.14 -17.59 46.52
CA ILE A 6 21.26 -16.76 47.73
C ILE A 6 20.72 -17.59 48.90
N ASN A 7 21.54 -17.70 49.94
CA ASN A 7 21.36 -18.55 51.11
C ASN A 7 20.46 -17.84 52.13
N ASN A 8 19.40 -18.53 52.56
CA ASN A 8 18.50 -18.12 53.66
C ASN A 8 18.97 -18.79 54.96
N GLY A 9 19.00 -18.02 56.05
CA GLY A 9 19.23 -18.53 57.40
C GLY A 9 18.48 -17.67 58.41
N ASP A 10 17.24 -18.06 58.72
CA ASP A 10 16.47 -17.58 59.86
C ASP A 10 16.81 -18.41 61.11
N SER A 11 17.03 -17.75 62.26
CA SER A 11 16.16 -17.91 63.45
C SER A 11 16.76 -17.34 64.74
N LYS A 12 15.86 -16.72 65.51
CA LYS A 12 16.00 -15.97 66.76
C LYS A 12 16.35 -16.83 67.98
N CYS A 13 17.04 -16.24 68.98
CA CYS A 13 16.52 -15.96 70.34
C CYS A 13 17.62 -15.50 71.31
N SER A 14 17.27 -14.62 72.24
CA SER A 14 18.09 -14.12 73.37
C SER A 14 17.42 -14.53 74.73
N PRO A 15 17.93 -14.14 75.92
CA PRO A 15 18.60 -15.00 76.93
C PRO A 15 17.82 -14.95 78.30
N PRO A 16 18.37 -14.95 79.55
CA PRO A 16 19.64 -15.39 80.16
C PRO A 16 19.47 -16.18 81.50
N SER A 17 20.57 -16.52 82.21
CA SER A 17 20.80 -16.30 83.69
C SER A 17 21.42 -17.49 84.46
N GLY A 18 22.38 -17.19 85.35
CA GLY A 18 22.48 -17.85 86.67
C GLY A 18 23.77 -18.63 86.99
N ILE A 19 24.72 -17.96 87.66
CA ILE A 19 25.94 -18.50 88.27
C ILE A 19 25.64 -18.81 89.76
N ASN A 20 26.10 -19.94 90.32
CA ASN A 20 26.93 -19.96 91.54
C ASN A 20 27.34 -21.35 92.02
N SER A 21 28.62 -21.41 92.36
CA SER A 21 29.37 -22.41 93.12
C SER A 21 29.19 -22.23 94.63
N ASN A 22 29.29 -23.32 95.41
CA ASN A 22 30.32 -23.47 96.45
C ASN A 22 30.12 -24.72 97.32
N THR A 23 31.21 -25.45 97.44
CA THR A 23 31.57 -26.50 98.39
C THR A 23 31.96 -25.91 99.77
N ALA A 24 31.64 -26.60 100.87
CA ALA A 24 32.63 -27.28 101.74
C ALA A 24 32.24 -27.35 103.24
N ALA A 25 32.39 -28.57 103.77
CA ALA A 25 32.97 -28.98 105.05
C ALA A 25 32.37 -28.47 106.40
N ALA A 26 31.90 -29.44 107.19
CA ALA A 26 31.79 -29.37 108.63
C ALA A 26 32.94 -30.19 109.28
N GLY A 27 33.64 -29.58 110.23
CA GLY A 27 34.58 -30.24 111.14
C GLY A 27 34.26 -29.80 112.57
N GLY A 28 34.11 -30.76 113.49
CA GLY A 28 33.70 -30.52 114.87
C GLY A 28 34.84 -30.03 115.77
N SER A 29 34.50 -29.62 116.99
CA SER A 29 34.84 -30.34 118.23
C SER A 29 34.60 -29.46 119.47
N THR A 30 34.56 -30.13 120.62
CA THR A 30 34.88 -29.65 121.98
C THR A 30 33.84 -28.86 122.79
N THR A 31 33.37 -29.54 123.84
CA THR A 31 32.68 -29.07 125.04
C THR A 31 33.48 -28.05 125.85
N ILE A 32 32.85 -26.93 126.22
CA ILE A 32 33.33 -25.95 127.22
C ILE A 32 32.16 -25.60 128.17
N VAL A 33 32.50 -25.52 129.46
CA VAL A 33 31.65 -25.36 130.66
C VAL A 33 30.80 -24.08 130.63
N LYS A 34 29.49 -24.18 130.93
CA LYS A 34 28.54 -23.05 130.97
C LYS A 34 28.56 -22.32 132.32
N TYR A 35 28.96 -21.05 132.32
CA TYR A 35 28.57 -20.06 133.32
C TYR A 35 27.23 -19.43 132.91
N GLU A 36 26.32 -19.11 133.83
CA GLU A 36 24.96 -18.66 133.47
C GLU A 36 24.85 -17.17 133.07
N LYS A 37 25.77 -16.27 133.51
CA LYS A 37 25.81 -14.85 133.11
C LYS A 37 27.24 -14.28 133.02
N SER A 38 27.49 -13.36 132.09
CA SER A 38 28.79 -12.70 131.81
C SER A 38 28.65 -11.17 131.64
N SER A 39 29.59 -10.39 132.17
CA SER A 39 29.60 -8.91 132.04
C SER A 39 30.41 -8.42 130.84
N CYS A 40 29.92 -7.41 130.12
CA CYS A 40 30.63 -6.80 128.99
C CYS A 40 31.74 -5.86 129.47
N LEU A 41 32.98 -6.10 129.03
CA LEU A 41 34.15 -5.28 129.38
C LEU A 41 34.11 -3.83 128.84
N PHE A 42 33.20 -3.53 127.90
CA PHE A 42 33.12 -2.22 127.24
C PHE A 42 32.00 -1.33 127.76
N CYS A 43 30.84 -1.89 128.11
CA CYS A 43 29.72 -1.14 128.69
C CYS A 43 29.46 -1.48 130.17
N ASN A 44 30.15 -2.47 130.74
CA ASN A 44 29.98 -2.98 132.11
C ASN A 44 28.57 -3.49 132.46
N GLU A 45 27.73 -3.79 131.47
CA GLU A 45 26.42 -4.40 131.67
C GLU A 45 26.50 -5.94 131.68
N TRP A 46 25.60 -6.59 132.42
CA TRP A 46 25.55 -8.04 132.60
C TRP A 46 24.57 -8.68 131.63
N PHE A 47 25.01 -9.71 130.92
CA PHE A 47 24.20 -10.43 129.93
C PHE A 47 24.18 -11.92 130.23
N ASP A 48 23.10 -12.58 129.84
CA ASP A 48 23.02 -14.03 129.90
C ASP A 48 23.97 -14.63 128.85
N SER A 49 24.53 -15.80 129.13
CA SER A 49 25.59 -16.36 128.28
C SER A 49 25.18 -16.65 126.83
N GLN A 50 23.88 -16.73 126.54
CA GLN A 50 23.36 -16.85 125.17
C GLN A 50 23.36 -15.51 124.41
N THR A 51 23.20 -14.38 125.09
CA THR A 51 23.07 -13.04 124.48
C THR A 51 24.36 -12.21 124.55
N PHE A 52 25.33 -12.65 125.36
CA PHE A 52 26.60 -11.95 125.55
C PHE A 52 27.41 -11.79 124.25
N THR A 53 27.51 -12.84 123.42
CA THR A 53 28.27 -12.80 122.17
C THR A 53 27.65 -11.85 121.16
N GLU A 54 26.31 -11.82 121.08
CA GLU A 54 25.58 -10.90 120.21
C GLU A 54 25.75 -9.44 120.68
N HIS A 55 25.69 -9.20 121.99
CA HIS A 55 25.98 -7.88 122.55
C HIS A 55 27.40 -7.42 122.20
N LEU A 56 28.44 -8.25 122.34
CA LEU A 56 29.83 -7.84 122.03
C LEU A 56 29.99 -7.36 120.58
N ILE A 57 29.31 -8.00 119.62
CA ILE A 57 29.33 -7.60 118.20
C ILE A 57 28.66 -6.24 118.01
N HIS A 58 27.61 -5.95 118.77
CA HIS A 58 26.81 -4.73 118.63
C HIS A 58 27.08 -3.67 119.70
N CYS A 59 28.06 -3.89 120.58
CA CYS A 59 28.32 -3.01 121.70
C CYS A 59 28.76 -1.64 121.18
N GLY A 60 27.90 -0.64 121.36
CA GLY A 60 28.10 0.70 120.84
C GLY A 60 29.33 1.43 121.40
N GLN A 61 29.89 0.94 122.51
CA GLN A 61 31.07 1.50 123.17
C GLN A 61 32.40 0.93 122.64
N VAL A 62 32.35 -0.09 121.78
CA VAL A 62 33.55 -0.61 121.10
C VAL A 62 34.11 0.47 120.18
N LEU A 63 35.41 0.74 120.33
CA LEU A 63 36.14 1.70 119.51
C LEU A 63 36.47 1.10 118.14
N GLU A 64 36.03 1.77 117.07
CA GLU A 64 36.31 1.37 115.69
C GLU A 64 37.12 2.44 114.95
N GLN A 65 37.99 2.01 114.04
CA GLN A 65 38.74 2.94 113.20
C GLN A 65 37.81 3.60 112.18
N CYS A 66 37.94 4.92 112.00
CA CYS A 66 37.15 5.64 111.00
C CYS A 66 37.41 5.12 109.57
N PRO A 67 36.37 4.82 108.75
CA PRO A 67 36.53 4.33 107.38
C PRO A 67 37.11 5.37 106.41
N ASN A 68 37.01 6.65 106.74
CA ASN A 68 37.73 7.72 106.02
C ASN A 68 39.21 7.82 106.42
N THR A 69 39.71 6.86 107.22
CA THR A 69 41.10 6.72 107.67
C THR A 69 41.69 8.02 108.22
N CYS A 70 40.90 8.76 109.01
CA CYS A 70 41.37 9.96 109.70
C CYS A 70 42.21 9.65 110.96
N ASN A 71 42.65 8.40 111.11
CA ASN A 71 43.47 7.87 112.21
C ASN A 71 42.89 7.99 113.63
N VAL A 72 41.58 8.24 113.77
CA VAL A 72 40.89 8.28 115.06
C VAL A 72 40.06 7.00 115.24
N PHE A 73 40.13 6.43 116.45
CA PHE A 73 39.24 5.37 116.90
C PHE A 73 38.05 6.00 117.63
N VAL A 74 36.84 5.75 117.13
CA VAL A 74 35.60 6.37 117.62
C VAL A 74 34.68 5.26 118.11
N PRO A 75 33.99 5.42 119.26
CA PRO A 75 32.98 4.46 119.69
C PRO A 75 31.96 4.25 118.56
N ARG A 76 31.62 3.00 118.27
CA ARG A 76 30.70 2.62 117.19
C ARG A 76 29.43 3.47 117.17
N ILE A 77 28.87 3.77 118.34
CA ILE A 77 27.67 4.62 118.49
C ILE A 77 27.87 6.07 118.01
N ARG A 78 29.09 6.61 118.08
CA ARG A 78 29.43 7.98 117.66
C ARG A 78 30.01 8.08 116.24
N MET A 79 30.21 6.97 115.53
CA MET A 79 30.83 6.95 114.20
C MET A 79 30.06 7.77 113.15
N ARG A 80 28.71 7.72 113.17
CA ARG A 80 27.88 8.50 112.24
C ARG A 80 28.03 10.01 112.40
N ALA A 81 28.19 10.50 113.63
CA ALA A 81 28.43 11.91 113.89
C ALA A 81 29.82 12.32 113.39
N HIS A 82 30.83 11.51 113.67
CA HIS A 82 32.20 11.74 113.21
C HIS A 82 32.31 11.84 111.68
N LEU A 83 31.62 10.97 110.92
CA LEU A 83 31.71 10.97 109.45
C LEU A 83 31.23 12.28 108.80
N LYS A 84 30.27 12.98 109.43
CA LYS A 84 29.78 14.28 108.94
C LYS A 84 30.81 15.38 109.11
N GLU A 85 31.64 15.30 110.14
CA GLU A 85 32.67 16.30 110.48
C GLU A 85 34.09 15.84 110.12
N CYS A 86 34.21 14.70 109.43
CA CYS A 86 35.51 14.09 109.16
C CYS A 86 36.39 15.02 108.28
N PRO A 87 37.61 15.38 108.73
CA PRO A 87 38.49 16.30 108.02
C PRO A 87 38.86 15.84 106.60
N ARG A 88 38.86 14.51 106.36
CA ARG A 88 39.20 13.92 105.05
C ARG A 88 38.06 13.91 104.04
N ASN A 89 36.82 14.22 104.44
CA ASN A 89 35.67 14.21 103.50
C ASN A 89 35.73 15.38 102.50
N LYS A 90 36.21 16.57 102.93
CA LYS A 90 36.22 17.79 102.11
C LYS A 90 37.30 17.85 101.02
N ARG A 91 38.34 17.01 101.08
CA ARG A 91 39.45 17.04 100.10
C ARG A 91 39.20 16.23 98.82
N ARG A 92 38.18 15.37 98.77
CA ARG A 92 37.91 14.52 97.60
C ARG A 92 37.10 15.19 96.47
N SER A 93 36.33 16.25 96.74
CA SER A 93 35.41 16.79 95.71
C SER A 93 36.09 17.70 94.68
N ALA A 94 37.05 18.55 95.08
CA ALA A 94 37.61 19.57 94.17
C ALA A 94 38.49 19.03 93.03
N SER A 95 39.07 17.84 93.16
CA SER A 95 39.92 17.22 92.14
C SER A 95 39.17 16.28 91.19
N ALA A 96 37.99 15.78 91.58
CA ALA A 96 37.14 14.96 90.71
C ALA A 96 36.40 15.82 89.67
N ASP A 97 35.88 16.98 90.08
CA ASP A 97 35.10 17.87 89.20
C ASP A 97 35.90 18.38 87.98
N ARG A 98 37.21 18.66 88.12
CA ARG A 98 38.04 19.13 87.00
C ARG A 98 38.33 18.07 85.94
N VAL A 99 38.41 16.80 86.34
CA VAL A 99 38.66 15.69 85.41
C VAL A 99 37.37 15.36 84.65
N ASP A 100 36.21 15.40 85.33
CA ASP A 100 34.89 15.23 84.70
C ASP A 100 34.63 16.31 83.64
N GLN A 101 34.94 17.57 83.94
CA GLN A 101 34.75 18.67 82.96
C GLN A 101 35.56 18.49 81.67
N GLN A 102 36.78 17.94 81.77
CA GLN A 102 37.65 17.70 80.63
C GLN A 102 37.22 16.47 79.83
N VAL A 103 36.68 15.44 80.49
CA VAL A 103 36.09 14.27 79.83
C VAL A 103 34.82 14.67 79.10
N ASP A 104 33.92 15.44 79.73
CA ASP A 104 32.70 15.94 79.11
C ASP A 104 32.98 16.80 77.87
N TYR A 105 33.97 17.69 77.94
CA TYR A 105 34.38 18.48 76.78
C TYR A 105 34.84 17.60 75.61
N ARG A 106 35.63 16.55 75.88
CA ARG A 106 36.10 15.62 74.84
C ARG A 106 34.97 14.77 74.27
N VAL A 107 34.03 14.34 75.10
CA VAL A 107 32.82 13.62 74.66
C VAL A 107 31.99 14.52 73.76
N GLN A 108 31.79 15.78 74.15
CA GLN A 108 31.02 16.75 73.36
C GLN A 108 31.66 17.06 72.00
N VAL A 109 33.00 17.13 71.92
CA VAL A 109 33.72 17.27 70.64
C VAL A 109 33.46 16.06 69.75
N VAL A 110 33.60 14.84 70.28
CA VAL A 110 33.35 13.60 69.52
C VAL A 110 31.88 13.50 69.08
N GLU A 111 30.93 13.90 69.92
CA GLU A 111 29.51 13.94 69.55
C GLU A 111 29.24 14.92 68.41
N ASN A 112 29.87 16.11 68.44
CA ASN A 112 29.77 17.09 67.36
C ASN A 112 30.39 16.56 66.05
N GLU A 113 31.53 15.87 66.12
CA GLU A 113 32.14 15.22 64.96
C GLU A 113 31.25 14.11 64.39
N ILE A 114 30.67 13.27 65.25
CA ILE A 114 29.70 12.24 64.84
C ILE A 114 28.47 12.86 64.18
N ASN A 115 27.94 13.95 64.73
CA ASN A 115 26.79 14.64 64.15
C ASN A 115 27.14 15.27 62.79
N THR A 116 28.36 15.80 62.64
CA THR A 116 28.85 16.33 61.37
C THR A 116 29.00 15.22 60.33
N LEU A 117 29.60 14.08 60.70
CA LEU A 117 29.72 12.91 59.84
C LEU A 117 28.36 12.36 59.42
N ARG A 118 27.39 12.30 60.33
CA ARG A 118 26.00 11.89 60.01
C ARG A 118 25.35 12.83 59.01
N SER A 119 25.54 14.15 59.18
CA SER A 119 25.00 15.14 58.25
C SER A 119 25.59 14.98 56.84
N VAL A 120 26.91 14.86 56.74
CA VAL A 120 27.62 14.63 55.46
C VAL A 120 27.17 13.31 54.83
N LEU A 121 27.06 12.22 55.61
CA LEU A 121 26.60 10.94 55.10
C LEU A 121 25.15 11.02 54.59
N ASN A 122 24.26 11.71 55.30
CA ASN A 122 22.87 11.90 54.88
C ASN A 122 22.75 12.73 53.60
N GLU A 123 23.61 13.74 53.44
CA GLU A 123 23.71 14.52 52.21
C GLU A 123 24.20 13.65 51.04
N GLU A 124 25.24 12.86 51.27
CA GLU A 124 25.80 11.94 50.27
C GLU A 124 24.79 10.86 49.85
N ILE A 125 24.02 10.32 50.80
CA ILE A 125 22.92 9.39 50.50
C ILE A 125 21.85 10.08 49.64
N ARG A 126 21.48 11.32 49.96
CA ARG A 126 20.49 12.08 49.16
C ARG A 126 20.98 12.35 47.75
N GLN A 127 22.24 12.76 47.58
CA GLN A 127 22.85 12.97 46.27
C GLN A 127 22.89 11.68 45.44
N ARG A 128 23.27 10.55 46.06
CA ARG A 128 23.24 9.24 45.39
C ARG A 128 21.83 8.82 44.98
N LEU A 129 20.82 9.09 45.80
CA LEU A 129 19.42 8.80 45.47
C LEU A 129 18.95 9.61 44.25
N HIS A 130 19.37 10.88 44.15
CA HIS A 130 19.08 11.73 43.01
C HIS A 130 19.76 11.18 41.74
N LEU A 131 21.05 10.83 41.82
CA LEU A 131 21.78 10.24 40.70
C LEU A 131 21.16 8.92 40.23
N ILE A 132 20.71 8.04 41.14
CA ILE A 132 19.99 6.80 40.79
C ILE A 132 18.71 7.13 40.02
N THR A 133 17.98 8.15 40.45
CA THR A 133 16.74 8.59 39.79
C THR A 133 17.02 9.13 38.39
N ASP A 134 18.04 9.97 38.24
CA ASP A 134 18.44 10.54 36.94
C ASP A 134 18.91 9.46 35.98
N VAL A 135 19.74 8.52 36.44
CA VAL A 135 20.16 7.35 35.65
C VAL A 135 18.95 6.49 35.26
N GLY A 136 17.97 6.33 36.15
CA GLY A 136 16.71 5.65 35.86
C GLY A 136 15.91 6.36 34.75
N ASN A 137 15.84 7.69 34.78
CA ASN A 137 15.17 8.49 33.77
C ASN A 137 15.90 8.44 32.41
N LEU A 138 17.23 8.53 32.42
CA LEU A 138 18.06 8.39 31.22
C LEU A 138 17.89 7.01 30.57
N ARG A 139 17.83 5.93 31.37
CA ARG A 139 17.55 4.58 30.83
C ARG A 139 16.19 4.50 30.15
N LYS A 140 15.15 5.10 30.75
CA LYS A 140 13.81 5.15 30.12
C LYS A 140 13.83 5.93 28.82
N GLN A 141 14.52 7.08 28.78
CA GLN A 141 14.65 7.87 27.55
C GLN A 141 15.39 7.09 26.45
N ASN A 142 16.48 6.40 26.79
CA ASN A 142 17.20 5.57 25.83
C ASN A 142 16.32 4.43 25.29
N GLN A 143 15.51 3.77 26.14
CA GLN A 143 14.59 2.74 25.68
C GLN A 143 13.59 3.29 24.64
N VAL A 144 13.03 4.48 24.87
CA VAL A 144 12.11 5.12 23.92
C VAL A 144 12.82 5.43 22.59
N ILE A 145 14.08 5.86 22.63
CA ILE A 145 14.88 6.11 21.43
C ILE A 145 15.13 4.80 20.67
N ASP A 146 15.49 3.72 21.37
CA ASP A 146 15.72 2.40 20.77
C ASP A 146 14.45 1.85 20.10
N ASP A 147 13.30 1.97 20.77
CA ASP A 147 12.00 1.56 20.21
C ASP A 147 11.65 2.38 18.96
N TRP A 148 11.88 3.69 19.00
CA TRP A 148 11.64 4.57 17.85
C TRP A 148 12.61 4.27 16.69
N GLN A 149 13.87 4.00 16.98
CA GLN A 149 14.87 3.60 15.99
C GLN A 149 14.49 2.27 15.33
N GLN A 150 14.04 1.28 16.11
CA GLN A 150 13.59 0.00 15.60
C GLN A 150 12.36 0.14 14.70
N SER A 151 11.35 0.89 15.14
CA SER A 151 10.13 1.17 14.37
C SER A 151 10.43 1.91 13.06
N THR A 152 11.31 2.90 13.12
CA THR A 152 11.73 3.67 11.93
C THR A 152 12.49 2.77 10.95
N ASN A 153 13.41 1.94 11.43
CA ASN A 153 14.15 0.99 10.59
C ASN A 153 13.23 -0.05 9.93
N GLN A 154 12.22 -0.55 10.66
CA GLN A 154 11.22 -1.46 10.08
C GLN A 154 10.39 -0.76 8.99
N SER A 155 9.98 0.48 9.22
CA SER A 155 9.24 1.29 8.25
C SER A 155 10.06 1.56 6.99
N LEU A 156 11.33 1.96 7.15
CA LEU A 156 12.26 2.16 6.04
C LEU A 156 12.48 0.88 5.23
N LYS A 157 12.67 -0.26 5.89
CA LYS A 157 12.82 -1.56 5.22
C LYS A 157 11.57 -1.95 4.45
N SER A 158 10.38 -1.73 5.01
CA SER A 158 9.11 -1.97 4.32
C SER A 158 8.97 -1.09 3.07
N LEU A 159 9.35 0.19 3.16
CA LEU A 159 9.33 1.10 2.01
C LEU A 159 10.35 0.70 0.94
N GLN A 160 11.55 0.27 1.33
CA GLN A 160 12.54 -0.26 0.39
C GLN A 160 12.02 -1.48 -0.36
N ASN A 161 11.47 -2.46 0.35
CA ASN A 161 10.90 -3.65 -0.29
C ASN A 161 9.79 -3.29 -1.29
N ARG A 162 8.88 -2.38 -0.90
CA ARG A 162 7.80 -1.91 -1.80
C ARG A 162 8.34 -1.17 -3.02
N LEU A 163 9.42 -0.40 -2.86
CA LEU A 163 10.07 0.29 -3.96
C LEU A 163 10.73 -0.71 -4.92
N ASP A 164 11.36 -1.76 -4.40
CA ASP A 164 11.97 -2.82 -5.18
C ASP A 164 10.91 -3.64 -5.95
N GLU A 165 9.79 -3.97 -5.29
CA GLU A 165 8.61 -4.59 -5.92
C GLU A 165 8.03 -3.71 -7.05
N GLU A 166 7.86 -2.42 -6.82
CA GLU A 166 7.41 -1.47 -7.85
C GLU A 166 8.41 -1.35 -9.01
N ASN A 167 9.71 -1.29 -8.73
CA ASN A 167 10.74 -1.21 -9.77
C ASN A 167 10.76 -2.47 -10.64
N THR A 168 10.72 -3.66 -10.02
CA THR A 168 10.68 -4.93 -10.76
C THR A 168 9.41 -5.05 -11.60
N GLN A 169 8.26 -4.68 -11.06
CA GLN A 169 6.99 -4.67 -11.78
C GLN A 169 7.02 -3.70 -12.97
N ARG A 170 7.54 -2.47 -12.79
CA ARG A 170 7.67 -1.50 -13.88
C ARG A 170 8.62 -1.96 -14.97
N THR A 171 9.75 -2.56 -14.61
CA THR A 171 10.68 -3.11 -15.60
C THR A 171 10.00 -4.19 -16.44
N PHE A 172 9.27 -5.11 -15.79
CA PHE A 172 8.49 -6.13 -16.49
C PHE A 172 7.43 -5.52 -17.44
N GLU A 173 6.66 -4.53 -16.97
CA GLU A 173 5.66 -3.84 -17.80
C GLU A 173 6.27 -3.13 -19.02
N VAL A 174 7.44 -2.51 -18.84
CA VAL A 174 8.17 -1.86 -19.95
C VAL A 174 8.66 -2.90 -20.96
N GLU A 175 9.22 -4.01 -20.50
CA GLU A 175 9.68 -5.11 -21.37
C GLU A 175 8.51 -5.72 -22.17
N GLN A 176 7.38 -5.98 -21.49
CA GLN A 176 6.16 -6.47 -22.13
C GLN A 176 5.65 -5.49 -23.20
N CYS A 177 5.58 -4.20 -22.87
CA CYS A 177 5.13 -3.16 -23.81
C CYS A 177 6.07 -3.04 -25.03
N GLN A 178 7.39 -3.16 -24.83
CA GLN A 178 8.35 -3.19 -25.93
C GLN A 178 8.15 -4.41 -26.84
N GLN A 179 7.83 -5.56 -26.26
CA GLN A 179 7.56 -6.78 -27.02
C GLN A 179 6.26 -6.67 -27.82
N ASP A 180 5.20 -6.14 -27.22
CA ASP A 180 3.93 -5.87 -27.90
C ASP A 180 4.12 -4.89 -29.06
N PHE A 181 4.89 -3.82 -28.85
CA PHE A 181 5.21 -2.84 -29.89
C PHE A 181 5.98 -3.49 -31.05
N ARG A 182 6.95 -4.37 -30.75
CA ARG A 182 7.71 -5.11 -31.77
C ARG A 182 6.79 -6.03 -32.58
N CYS A 183 5.91 -6.78 -31.92
CA CYS A 183 4.94 -7.64 -32.61
C CYS A 183 4.00 -6.84 -33.53
N CYS A 184 3.52 -5.68 -33.06
CA CYS A 184 2.70 -4.77 -33.87
C CYS A 184 3.48 -4.26 -35.07
N PHE A 185 4.73 -3.83 -34.87
CA PHE A 185 5.60 -3.34 -35.94
C PHE A 185 5.82 -4.41 -37.02
N ASP A 186 6.14 -5.65 -36.62
CA ASP A 186 6.37 -6.75 -37.55
C ASP A 186 5.10 -7.08 -38.35
N THR A 187 3.93 -7.03 -37.70
CA THR A 187 2.62 -7.25 -38.35
C THR A 187 2.35 -6.16 -39.39
N VAL A 188 2.53 -4.89 -39.03
CA VAL A 188 2.38 -3.75 -39.95
C VAL A 188 3.34 -3.86 -41.12
N GLN A 189 4.57 -4.29 -40.89
CA GLN A 189 5.56 -4.49 -41.94
C GLN A 189 5.21 -5.67 -42.87
N SER A 190 4.59 -6.74 -42.36
CA SER A 190 4.05 -7.82 -43.20
C SER A 190 2.93 -7.32 -44.09
N LEU A 191 1.91 -6.69 -43.50
CA LEU A 191 0.76 -6.15 -44.24
C LEU A 191 1.19 -5.13 -45.29
N LYS A 192 2.17 -4.28 -44.98
CA LYS A 192 2.74 -3.35 -45.96
C LYS A 192 3.34 -4.08 -47.16
N ARG A 193 4.07 -5.18 -46.95
CA ARG A 193 4.64 -5.98 -48.04
C ARG A 193 3.56 -6.68 -48.85
N GLU A 194 2.54 -7.22 -48.21
CA GLU A 194 1.40 -7.87 -48.87
C GLU A 194 0.66 -6.87 -49.77
N ILE A 195 0.33 -5.69 -49.26
CA ILE A 195 -0.32 -4.62 -50.06
C ILE A 195 0.58 -4.18 -51.22
N GLN A 196 1.89 -4.05 -51.01
CA GLN A 196 2.80 -3.69 -52.09
C GLN A 196 2.83 -4.74 -53.20
N ASN A 197 2.85 -6.03 -52.84
CA ASN A 197 2.83 -7.10 -53.83
C ASN A 197 1.52 -7.10 -54.63
N GLU A 198 0.38 -6.89 -53.97
CA GLU A 198 -0.93 -6.79 -54.65
C GLU A 198 -0.98 -5.59 -55.61
N ILE A 199 -0.43 -4.43 -55.21
CA ILE A 199 -0.31 -3.26 -56.10
C ILE A 199 0.53 -3.61 -57.32
N ASP A 200 1.71 -4.21 -57.12
CA ASP A 200 2.62 -4.58 -58.21
C ASP A 200 1.95 -5.58 -59.18
N ASP A 201 1.14 -6.51 -58.68
CA ASP A 201 0.43 -7.50 -59.49
C ASP A 201 -0.77 -6.89 -60.24
N LEU A 202 -1.48 -5.95 -59.64
CA LEU A 202 -2.52 -5.17 -60.31
C LEU A 202 -1.94 -4.28 -61.41
N GLU A 203 -0.79 -3.65 -61.17
CA GLU A 203 -0.09 -2.85 -62.18
C GLU A 203 0.31 -3.72 -63.39
N LYS A 204 0.82 -4.93 -63.17
CA LYS A 204 1.10 -5.89 -64.25
C LYS A 204 -0.15 -6.24 -65.05
N HIS A 205 -1.27 -6.52 -64.38
CA HIS A 205 -2.54 -6.83 -65.06
C HIS A 205 -3.06 -5.64 -65.88
N ILE A 206 -3.00 -4.42 -65.34
CA ILE A 206 -3.41 -3.21 -66.05
C ILE A 206 -2.54 -3.02 -67.30
N ASN A 207 -1.23 -3.17 -67.18
CA ASN A 207 -0.30 -3.06 -68.31
C ASN A 207 -0.59 -4.13 -69.38
N GLN A 208 -0.88 -5.36 -68.97
CA GLN A 208 -1.24 -6.44 -69.88
C GLN A 208 -2.55 -6.15 -70.63
N MET A 209 -3.61 -5.74 -69.92
CA MET A 209 -4.88 -5.36 -70.56
C MET A 209 -4.72 -4.16 -71.50
N SER A 210 -3.89 -3.18 -71.14
CA SER A 210 -3.61 -2.03 -72.00
C SER A 210 -2.92 -2.44 -73.30
N LEU A 211 -2.01 -3.42 -73.24
CA LEU A 211 -1.37 -3.99 -74.41
C LEU A 211 -2.38 -4.72 -75.31
N GLU A 212 -3.23 -5.59 -74.72
CA GLU A 212 -4.28 -6.32 -75.45
C GLU A 212 -5.28 -5.37 -76.12
N LEU A 213 -5.70 -4.31 -75.42
CA LEU A 213 -6.58 -3.29 -75.97
C LEU A 213 -5.94 -2.59 -77.18
N THR A 214 -4.65 -2.27 -77.09
CA THR A 214 -3.90 -1.67 -78.20
C THR A 214 -3.80 -2.61 -79.39
N GLN A 215 -3.55 -3.91 -79.15
CA GLN A 215 -3.52 -4.92 -80.21
C GLN A 215 -4.88 -5.06 -80.90
N HIS A 216 -5.97 -5.12 -80.14
CA HIS A 216 -7.32 -5.17 -80.69
C HIS A 216 -7.68 -3.91 -81.48
N GLN A 217 -7.28 -2.73 -80.99
CA GLN A 217 -7.48 -1.47 -81.70
C GLN A 217 -6.74 -1.48 -83.05
N ASN A 218 -5.48 -1.93 -83.08
CA ASN A 218 -4.71 -2.04 -84.31
C ASN A 218 -5.36 -3.02 -85.29
N HIS A 219 -5.83 -4.17 -84.80
CA HIS A 219 -6.53 -5.15 -85.64
C HIS A 219 -7.83 -4.60 -86.24
N LEU A 220 -8.61 -3.84 -85.47
CA LEU A 220 -9.80 -3.17 -85.98
C LEU A 220 -9.46 -2.12 -87.05
N ASN A 221 -8.42 -1.31 -86.82
CA ASN A 221 -7.95 -0.34 -87.81
C ASN A 221 -7.52 -1.03 -89.12
N ASP A 222 -6.80 -2.15 -89.06
CA ASP A 222 -6.42 -2.93 -90.24
C ASP A 222 -7.64 -3.46 -91.00
N ASN A 223 -8.67 -3.91 -90.29
CA ASN A 223 -9.91 -4.40 -90.90
C ASN A 223 -10.70 -3.25 -91.55
N ILE A 224 -10.73 -2.06 -90.94
CA ILE A 224 -11.33 -0.86 -91.52
C ILE A 224 -10.63 -0.50 -92.83
N MET A 225 -9.29 -0.46 -92.85
CA MET A 225 -8.51 -0.17 -94.06
C MET A 225 -8.83 -1.14 -95.21
N LYS A 226 -8.92 -2.45 -94.91
CA LYS A 226 -9.29 -3.46 -95.92
C LYS A 226 -10.72 -3.27 -96.42
N LEU A 227 -11.66 -2.96 -95.53
CA LEU A 227 -13.04 -2.69 -95.92
C LEU A 227 -13.12 -1.46 -96.83
N GLU A 228 -12.45 -0.37 -96.48
CA GLU A 228 -12.35 0.83 -97.32
C GLU A 228 -11.80 0.51 -98.71
N GLU A 229 -10.73 -0.27 -98.81
CA GLU A 229 -10.17 -0.72 -100.09
C GLU A 229 -11.19 -1.53 -100.91
N THR A 230 -11.90 -2.48 -100.28
CA THR A 230 -12.92 -3.27 -100.97
C THR A 230 -14.10 -2.41 -101.42
N VAL A 231 -14.54 -1.43 -100.63
CA VAL A 231 -15.63 -0.52 -100.98
C VAL A 231 -15.23 0.32 -102.19
N LEU A 232 -14.04 0.93 -102.18
CA LEU A 232 -13.53 1.71 -103.31
C LEU A 232 -13.43 0.88 -104.59
N LEU A 233 -13.00 -0.38 -104.48
CA LEU A 233 -12.95 -1.30 -105.63
C LEU A 233 -14.36 -1.58 -106.18
N HIS A 234 -15.33 -1.87 -105.30
CA HIS A 234 -16.71 -2.11 -105.72
C HIS A 234 -17.36 -0.86 -106.29
N GLU A 235 -17.10 0.33 -105.74
CA GLU A 235 -17.56 1.61 -106.29
C GLU A 235 -17.02 1.82 -107.70
N LYS A 236 -15.74 1.52 -107.94
CA LYS A 236 -15.15 1.57 -109.28
C LYS A 236 -15.81 0.59 -110.23
N ILE A 237 -15.96 -0.68 -109.84
CA ILE A 237 -16.61 -1.71 -110.66
C ILE A 237 -18.06 -1.31 -110.97
N ASN A 238 -18.80 -0.80 -109.98
CA ASN A 238 -20.18 -0.36 -110.16
C ASN A 238 -20.23 0.83 -111.11
N ARG A 239 -19.32 1.80 -110.98
CA ARG A 239 -19.23 2.94 -111.90
C ARG A 239 -18.95 2.49 -113.33
N ASP A 240 -18.02 1.57 -113.53
CA ASP A 240 -17.71 0.99 -114.85
C ASP A 240 -18.95 0.30 -115.44
N LYS A 241 -19.68 -0.50 -114.63
CA LYS A 241 -20.96 -1.11 -115.03
C LYS A 241 -22.04 -0.07 -115.33
N PHE A 242 -22.12 1.02 -114.58
CA PHE A 242 -23.06 2.11 -114.85
C PHE A 242 -22.77 2.77 -116.20
N ILE A 243 -21.49 2.99 -116.52
CA ILE A 243 -21.07 3.52 -117.84
C ILE A 243 -21.45 2.51 -118.93
N GLU A 244 -21.24 1.21 -118.72
CA GLU A 244 -21.64 0.17 -119.67
C GLU A 244 -23.17 0.15 -119.88
N ILE A 245 -23.95 0.22 -118.81
CA ILE A 245 -25.41 0.32 -118.87
C ILE A 245 -25.83 1.62 -119.55
N GLU A 246 -25.18 2.75 -119.27
CA GLU A 246 -25.48 4.04 -119.91
C GLU A 246 -25.19 4.00 -121.41
N ASN A 247 -24.07 3.41 -121.83
CA ASN A 247 -23.75 3.17 -123.24
C ASN A 247 -24.79 2.24 -123.89
N TYR A 248 -25.20 1.18 -123.20
CA TYR A 248 -26.22 0.24 -123.68
C TYR A 248 -27.60 0.90 -123.77
N LEU A 249 -27.98 1.70 -122.77
CA LEU A 249 -29.20 2.51 -122.76
C LEU A 249 -29.16 3.57 -123.83
N GLN A 250 -28.01 4.19 -124.12
CA GLN A 250 -27.87 5.16 -125.20
C GLN A 250 -27.98 4.50 -126.57
N SER A 251 -27.46 3.27 -126.71
CA SER A 251 -27.73 2.39 -127.85
C SER A 251 -29.23 2.09 -127.98
N ILE A 252 -29.89 1.69 -126.90
CA ILE A 252 -31.34 1.45 -126.87
C ILE A 252 -32.11 2.75 -127.12
N ASN A 253 -31.65 3.90 -126.65
CA ASN A 253 -32.33 5.19 -126.82
C ASN A 253 -32.16 5.71 -128.25
N LEU A 254 -31.05 5.41 -128.93
CA LEU A 254 -30.94 5.53 -130.39
C LEU A 254 -31.96 4.63 -131.11
N ASP A 255 -32.18 3.41 -130.60
CA ASP A 255 -33.09 2.40 -131.16
C ASP A 255 -34.59 2.69 -130.85
N LEU A 256 -34.89 3.27 -129.69
CA LEU A 256 -36.21 3.70 -129.22
C LEU A 256 -36.60 5.08 -129.77
N ASN A 257 -35.64 6.00 -129.97
CA ASN A 257 -35.90 7.22 -130.75
C ASN A 257 -36.20 6.92 -132.23
N ALA A 258 -35.83 5.73 -132.73
CA ALA A 258 -36.28 5.22 -134.02
C ALA A 258 -37.67 4.53 -133.96
N LYS A 259 -38.19 4.22 -132.77
CA LYS A 259 -39.45 3.49 -132.56
C LYS A 259 -40.18 3.98 -131.30
N LEU A 260 -40.81 5.16 -131.42
CA LEU A 260 -41.97 5.66 -130.66
C LEU A 260 -42.24 5.13 -129.22
N GLY A 261 -42.30 6.07 -128.26
CA GLY A 261 -43.49 6.34 -127.43
C GLY A 261 -43.88 5.38 -126.28
N PRO A 262 -44.52 5.89 -125.20
CA PRO A 262 -44.38 5.37 -123.84
C PRO A 262 -45.55 4.47 -123.39
N GLU A 263 -45.28 3.46 -122.54
CA GLU A 263 -46.26 2.97 -121.57
C GLU A 263 -45.61 2.44 -120.28
N HIS A 264 -46.36 2.55 -119.20
CA HIS A 264 -45.94 2.75 -117.82
C HIS A 264 -45.78 1.45 -117.04
N ASP A 265 -44.73 1.39 -116.23
CA ASP A 265 -44.25 0.27 -115.42
C ASP A 265 -45.22 -0.31 -114.39
N VAL A 266 -45.37 -1.64 -114.44
CA VAL A 266 -45.87 -2.51 -113.34
C VAL A 266 -44.74 -2.90 -112.37
N ALA A 267 -43.46 -2.65 -112.71
CA ALA A 267 -42.29 -3.04 -111.93
C ALA A 267 -42.09 -2.24 -110.62
N LYS A 268 -42.58 -0.99 -110.54
CA LYS A 268 -42.47 -0.15 -109.33
C LYS A 268 -43.21 -0.71 -108.12
N TYR A 269 -44.28 -1.48 -108.33
CA TYR A 269 -45.06 -2.06 -107.24
C TYR A 269 -44.37 -3.29 -106.61
N ALA A 270 -43.55 -4.03 -107.37
CA ALA A 270 -42.78 -5.17 -106.84
C ALA A 270 -41.54 -4.73 -106.06
N ALA A 271 -40.89 -3.64 -106.47
CA ALA A 271 -39.76 -3.06 -105.75
C ALA A 271 -40.19 -2.48 -104.37
N LEU A 272 -41.35 -1.81 -104.33
CA LEU A 272 -41.90 -1.28 -103.08
C LEU A 272 -42.32 -2.41 -102.10
N ASP A 273 -42.82 -3.54 -102.61
CA ASP A 273 -43.17 -4.70 -101.77
C ASP A 273 -41.93 -5.38 -101.16
N LEU A 274 -40.81 -5.41 -101.89
CA LEU A 274 -39.51 -5.89 -101.38
C LEU A 274 -38.93 -4.94 -100.32
N GLU A 275 -39.00 -3.62 -100.52
CA GLU A 275 -38.56 -2.63 -99.52
C GLU A 275 -39.42 -2.65 -98.26
N VAL A 276 -40.75 -2.81 -98.38
CA VAL A 276 -41.65 -2.96 -97.23
C VAL A 276 -41.36 -4.25 -96.44
N LYS A 277 -41.05 -5.36 -97.14
CA LYS A 277 -40.59 -6.61 -96.48
C LYS A 277 -39.23 -6.45 -95.80
N GLY A 278 -38.31 -5.69 -96.41
CA GLY A 278 -37.01 -5.35 -95.82
C GLY A 278 -37.16 -4.48 -94.55
N MET A 279 -38.00 -3.46 -94.59
CA MET A 279 -38.33 -2.62 -93.42
C MET A 279 -38.95 -3.44 -92.30
N LYS A 280 -39.85 -4.39 -92.61
CA LYS A 280 -40.45 -5.27 -91.60
C LYS A 280 -39.41 -6.08 -90.84
N HIS A 281 -38.40 -6.63 -91.53
CA HIS A 281 -37.34 -7.39 -90.88
C HIS A 281 -36.49 -6.51 -89.94
N ILE A 282 -36.11 -5.31 -90.40
CA ILE A 282 -35.35 -4.35 -89.58
C ILE A 282 -36.14 -3.97 -88.33
N VAL A 283 -37.45 -3.73 -88.44
CA VAL A 283 -38.30 -3.40 -87.29
C VAL A 283 -38.33 -4.55 -86.29
N CYS A 284 -38.52 -5.80 -86.72
CA CYS A 284 -38.47 -6.95 -85.82
C CYS A 284 -37.10 -7.11 -85.14
N ASP A 285 -36.00 -6.94 -85.87
CA ASP A 285 -34.65 -7.01 -85.30
C ASP A 285 -34.39 -5.89 -84.27
N THR A 286 -34.94 -4.69 -84.52
CA THR A 286 -34.84 -3.58 -83.55
C THR A 286 -35.70 -3.82 -82.31
N GLU A 287 -36.87 -4.45 -82.45
CA GLU A 287 -37.76 -4.82 -81.34
C GLU A 287 -37.07 -5.85 -80.43
N GLU A 288 -36.48 -6.91 -81.00
CA GLU A 288 -35.71 -7.90 -80.21
C GLU A 288 -34.49 -7.28 -79.50
N ARG A 289 -33.86 -6.27 -80.11
CA ARG A 289 -32.76 -5.52 -79.47
C ARG A 289 -33.25 -4.66 -78.32
N CYS A 290 -34.43 -4.05 -78.45
CA CYS A 290 -35.06 -3.30 -77.37
C CYS A 290 -35.41 -4.21 -76.18
N ASP A 291 -35.96 -5.41 -76.43
CA ASP A 291 -36.25 -6.39 -75.37
C ASP A 291 -34.98 -6.83 -74.61
N LYS A 292 -33.87 -7.02 -75.34
CA LYS A 292 -32.55 -7.32 -74.75
C LYS A 292 -32.03 -6.15 -73.90
N LEU A 293 -32.27 -4.91 -74.32
CA LEU A 293 -31.89 -3.74 -73.52
C LEU A 293 -32.78 -3.61 -72.27
N GLU A 294 -34.08 -3.86 -72.38
CA GLU A 294 -35.01 -3.78 -71.24
C GLU A 294 -34.68 -4.82 -70.17
N THR A 295 -34.32 -6.04 -70.57
CA THR A 295 -33.86 -7.08 -69.64
C THR A 295 -32.54 -6.71 -68.96
N LEU A 296 -31.57 -6.14 -69.68
CA LEU A 296 -30.32 -5.64 -69.10
C LEU A 296 -30.55 -4.48 -68.12
N VAL A 297 -31.41 -3.52 -68.48
CA VAL A 297 -31.78 -2.40 -67.59
C VAL A 297 -32.45 -2.93 -66.32
N SER A 298 -33.37 -3.88 -66.44
CA SER A 298 -34.01 -4.52 -65.30
C SER A 298 -33.02 -5.26 -64.40
N GLN A 299 -31.99 -5.87 -64.97
CA GLN A 299 -30.93 -6.53 -64.20
C GLN A 299 -30.02 -5.53 -63.49
N ILE A 300 -29.63 -4.43 -64.16
CA ILE A 300 -28.85 -3.34 -63.56
C ILE A 300 -29.63 -2.72 -62.40
N ASP A 301 -30.92 -2.47 -62.56
CA ASP A 301 -31.76 -1.87 -61.51
C ASP A 301 -31.82 -2.75 -60.26
N ARG A 302 -31.99 -4.07 -60.42
CA ARG A 302 -31.93 -5.02 -59.29
C ARG A 302 -30.58 -5.03 -58.58
N ASN A 303 -29.49 -5.00 -59.36
CA ASN A 303 -28.15 -4.95 -58.79
C ASN A 303 -27.91 -3.63 -58.04
N LEU A 304 -28.38 -2.51 -58.59
CA LEU A 304 -28.30 -1.22 -57.93
C LEU A 304 -29.03 -1.22 -56.58
N HIS A 305 -30.27 -1.71 -56.54
CA HIS A 305 -31.03 -1.84 -55.30
C HIS A 305 -30.31 -2.69 -54.26
N HIS A 306 -29.73 -3.82 -54.68
CA HIS A 306 -28.94 -4.67 -53.79
C HIS A 306 -27.71 -3.95 -53.24
N THR A 307 -26.96 -3.22 -54.10
CA THR A 307 -25.79 -2.45 -53.65
C THR A 307 -26.17 -1.30 -52.72
N MET A 308 -27.28 -0.61 -52.97
CA MET A 308 -27.78 0.44 -52.06
C MET A 308 -28.13 -0.12 -50.68
N GLN A 309 -28.75 -1.30 -50.64
CA GLN A 309 -29.07 -1.96 -49.37
C GLN A 309 -27.79 -2.34 -48.59
N LEU A 310 -26.79 -2.90 -49.28
CA LEU A 310 -25.49 -3.22 -48.69
C LEU A 310 -24.79 -1.97 -48.14
N VAL A 311 -24.81 -0.86 -48.88
CA VAL A 311 -24.23 0.41 -48.43
C VAL A 311 -24.93 0.88 -47.15
N ASN A 312 -26.26 0.86 -47.11
CA ASN A 312 -27.02 1.24 -45.92
C ASN A 312 -26.72 0.34 -44.71
N ASP A 313 -26.55 -0.97 -44.91
CA ASP A 313 -26.16 -1.89 -43.85
C ASP A 313 -24.75 -1.59 -43.34
N LEU A 314 -23.80 -1.30 -44.25
CA LEU A 314 -22.43 -0.91 -43.89
C LEU A 314 -22.38 0.43 -43.14
N GLU A 315 -23.17 1.42 -43.55
CA GLU A 315 -23.29 2.70 -42.84
C GLU A 315 -23.81 2.50 -41.41
N ASN A 316 -24.83 1.65 -41.23
CA ASN A 316 -25.33 1.28 -39.90
C ASN A 316 -24.28 0.56 -39.06
N HIS A 317 -23.51 -0.35 -39.67
CA HIS A 317 -22.40 -1.03 -39.01
C HIS A 317 -21.30 -0.05 -38.59
N ILE A 318 -20.89 0.87 -39.46
CA ILE A 318 -19.88 1.89 -39.17
C ILE A 318 -20.36 2.83 -38.06
N ALA A 319 -21.61 3.31 -38.12
CA ALA A 319 -22.18 4.16 -37.07
C ALA A 319 -22.22 3.43 -35.71
N THR A 320 -22.58 2.15 -35.72
CA THR A 320 -22.55 1.31 -34.51
C THR A 320 -21.12 1.13 -34.02
N GLN A 321 -20.18 0.79 -34.90
CA GLN A 321 -18.78 0.58 -34.56
C GLN A 321 -18.13 1.85 -34.05
N GLN A 322 -18.44 3.04 -34.60
CA GLN A 322 -17.98 4.33 -34.08
C GLN A 322 -18.47 4.59 -32.65
N ARG A 323 -19.75 4.28 -32.37
CA ARG A 323 -20.30 4.34 -31.00
C ARG A 323 -19.66 3.35 -30.04
N LEU A 324 -19.23 2.19 -30.53
CA LEU A 324 -18.51 1.20 -29.73
C LEU A 324 -17.03 1.61 -29.56
N THR A 325 -16.41 2.21 -30.58
CA THR A 325 -14.99 2.57 -30.66
C THR A 325 -14.63 3.86 -29.94
N SER A 326 -15.63 4.63 -29.51
CA SER A 326 -15.43 5.78 -28.62
C SER A 326 -15.09 5.34 -27.17
N TYR A 327 -14.33 4.25 -26.97
CA TYR A 327 -13.89 3.83 -25.66
C TYR A 327 -13.03 4.93 -25.05
N ILE A 328 -13.58 5.62 -24.05
CA ILE A 328 -12.91 6.76 -23.41
C ILE A 328 -11.76 6.27 -22.52
N ASN A 329 -11.81 5.00 -22.08
CA ASN A 329 -10.83 4.47 -21.13
C ASN A 329 -10.74 2.94 -21.15
N SER A 330 -9.51 2.41 -21.17
CA SER A 330 -9.17 0.98 -21.08
C SER A 330 -8.51 0.61 -19.76
N ARG A 331 -8.56 1.47 -18.74
CA ARG A 331 -8.00 1.25 -17.39
C ARG A 331 -9.08 1.08 -16.31
N GLY A 332 -10.34 0.90 -16.72
CA GLY A 332 -11.47 0.75 -15.81
C GLY A 332 -11.96 2.03 -15.14
N HIS A 333 -11.44 3.21 -15.51
CA HIS A 333 -11.85 4.49 -14.93
C HIS A 333 -12.79 5.24 -15.88
N LEU A 334 -14.00 5.60 -15.42
CA LEU A 334 -14.97 6.36 -16.20
C LEU A 334 -15.17 7.76 -15.60
N LEU A 335 -14.96 8.81 -16.39
CA LEU A 335 -15.38 10.17 -16.06
C LEU A 335 -16.54 10.57 -16.96
N TRP A 336 -17.76 10.56 -16.40
CA TRP A 336 -18.98 10.88 -17.13
C TRP A 336 -19.54 12.24 -16.73
N ARG A 337 -19.35 13.24 -17.60
CA ARG A 337 -19.90 14.59 -17.40
C ARG A 337 -21.30 14.69 -18.02
N ILE A 338 -22.32 14.83 -17.18
CA ILE A 338 -23.70 15.06 -17.61
C ILE A 338 -23.91 16.57 -17.82
N LYS A 339 -23.93 17.00 -19.09
CA LYS A 339 -24.30 18.37 -19.47
C LYS A 339 -25.82 18.57 -19.41
N ASP A 340 -26.24 19.81 -19.17
CA ASP A 340 -27.64 20.25 -19.17
C ASP A 340 -28.51 19.47 -18.17
N PHE A 341 -27.98 19.31 -16.95
CA PHE A 341 -28.60 18.50 -15.91
C PHE A 341 -30.05 18.89 -15.64
N SER A 342 -30.36 20.17 -15.49
CA SER A 342 -31.73 20.64 -15.17
C SER A 342 -32.76 20.19 -16.20
N LYS A 343 -32.40 20.25 -17.49
CA LYS A 343 -33.28 19.81 -18.57
C LYS A 343 -33.48 18.30 -18.55
N LYS A 344 -32.37 17.54 -18.44
CA LYS A 344 -32.41 16.07 -18.42
C LYS A 344 -33.09 15.52 -17.18
N PHE A 345 -33.01 16.21 -16.05
CA PHE A 345 -33.71 15.86 -14.83
C PHE A 345 -35.23 16.05 -15.00
N GLU A 346 -35.68 17.16 -15.57
CA GLU A 346 -37.11 17.37 -15.83
C GLU A 346 -37.66 16.34 -16.84
N GLU A 347 -36.88 16.04 -17.89
CA GLU A 347 -37.20 14.96 -18.84
C GLU A 347 -37.29 13.59 -18.14
N ALA A 348 -36.37 13.27 -17.23
CA ALA A 348 -36.40 12.04 -16.46
C ALA A 348 -37.60 11.99 -15.48
N ARG A 349 -38.05 13.14 -14.97
CA ARG A 349 -39.23 13.22 -14.11
C ARG A 349 -40.53 12.98 -14.89
N GLN A 350 -40.59 13.45 -16.14
CA GLN A 350 -41.77 13.32 -17.00
C GLN A 350 -41.84 11.97 -17.72
N TYR A 351 -40.72 11.47 -18.23
CA TYR A 351 -40.67 10.35 -19.17
C TYR A 351 -39.89 9.12 -18.65
N ASP A 352 -39.40 9.16 -17.41
CA ASP A 352 -38.58 8.09 -16.81
C ASP A 352 -37.32 7.75 -17.64
N THR A 353 -36.73 8.79 -18.25
CA THR A 353 -35.60 8.67 -19.15
C THR A 353 -34.35 8.14 -18.44
N ILE A 354 -33.76 7.10 -19.02
CA ILE A 354 -32.48 6.52 -18.58
C ILE A 354 -31.36 7.18 -19.37
N LEU A 355 -30.33 7.64 -18.67
CA LEU A 355 -29.11 8.10 -19.32
C LEU A 355 -28.10 6.96 -19.35
N HIS A 356 -27.43 6.83 -20.49
CA HIS A 356 -26.40 5.83 -20.75
C HIS A 356 -25.04 6.50 -20.85
N SER A 357 -24.04 5.99 -20.14
CA SER A 357 -22.66 6.46 -20.30
C SER A 357 -22.04 5.98 -21.61
N ALA A 358 -20.90 6.57 -21.97
CA ALA A 358 -20.02 5.96 -22.96
C ALA A 358 -19.56 4.57 -22.47
N MET A 359 -19.25 3.67 -23.41
CA MET A 359 -18.68 2.37 -23.03
C MET A 359 -17.22 2.54 -22.62
N PHE A 360 -16.78 1.74 -21.65
CA PHE A 360 -15.40 1.70 -21.17
C PHE A 360 -15.00 0.26 -20.86
N SER A 361 -13.69 0.00 -20.79
CA SER A 361 -13.16 -1.33 -20.49
C SER A 361 -12.26 -1.30 -19.27
N ASN A 362 -12.21 -2.42 -18.55
CA ASN A 362 -11.28 -2.60 -17.43
C ASN A 362 -9.82 -2.76 -17.90
N LYS A 363 -9.60 -3.33 -19.07
CA LYS A 363 -8.28 -3.52 -19.72
C LYS A 363 -8.41 -3.59 -21.26
N PRO A 364 -7.32 -3.45 -22.04
CA PRO A 364 -7.35 -3.77 -23.47
C PRO A 364 -7.86 -5.20 -23.70
N PHE A 365 -8.80 -5.38 -24.63
CA PHE A 365 -9.49 -6.67 -24.88
C PHE A 365 -10.19 -7.27 -23.63
N GLY A 366 -10.61 -6.43 -22.70
CA GLY A 366 -11.32 -6.79 -21.47
C GLY A 366 -12.85 -6.75 -21.57
N TYR A 367 -13.51 -6.58 -20.43
CA TYR A 367 -14.98 -6.48 -20.37
C TYR A 367 -15.46 -5.12 -20.89
N ALA A 368 -16.45 -5.13 -21.78
CA ALA A 368 -17.14 -3.90 -22.20
C ALA A 368 -18.23 -3.54 -21.20
N LEU A 369 -18.06 -2.39 -20.53
CA LEU A 369 -18.93 -1.91 -19.45
C LEU A 369 -19.60 -0.58 -19.85
N ARG A 370 -20.79 -0.35 -19.31
CA ARG A 370 -21.56 0.91 -19.41
C ARG A 370 -22.31 1.15 -18.11
N LEU A 371 -22.47 2.41 -17.73
CA LEU A 371 -23.32 2.81 -16.61
C LEU A 371 -24.64 3.37 -17.10
N ASP A 372 -25.71 2.94 -16.42
CA ASP A 372 -27.06 3.45 -16.61
C ASP A 372 -27.46 4.22 -15.36
N ILE A 373 -27.91 5.47 -15.53
CA ILE A 373 -28.37 6.31 -14.42
C ILE A 373 -29.81 6.75 -14.65
N TYR A 374 -30.60 6.64 -13.59
CA TYR A 374 -31.97 7.13 -13.51
C TYR A 374 -31.92 8.42 -12.70
N LEU A 375 -31.99 9.57 -13.37
CA LEU A 375 -31.82 10.86 -12.69
C LEU A 375 -32.92 11.12 -11.65
N ASN A 376 -34.13 10.62 -11.88
CA ASN A 376 -35.27 10.72 -10.97
C ASN A 376 -35.40 9.50 -10.02
N GLY A 377 -34.34 8.70 -9.89
CA GLY A 377 -34.32 7.48 -9.08
C GLY A 377 -35.05 6.29 -9.73
N LYS A 378 -34.82 5.10 -9.16
CA LYS A 378 -35.40 3.83 -9.65
C LYS A 378 -36.07 3.07 -8.51
N GLY A 379 -37.27 2.54 -8.77
CA GLY A 379 -38.00 1.71 -7.81
C GLY A 379 -38.41 2.50 -6.57
N THR A 380 -38.08 1.99 -5.37
CA THR A 380 -38.42 2.60 -4.08
C THR A 380 -37.74 3.95 -3.82
N TRP A 381 -36.75 4.30 -4.64
CA TRP A 381 -35.98 5.54 -4.54
C TRP A 381 -36.35 6.55 -5.63
N LYS A 382 -37.50 6.37 -6.29
CA LYS A 382 -38.01 7.29 -7.31
C LYS A 382 -38.66 8.50 -6.64
N GLY A 383 -38.24 9.72 -6.99
CA GLY A 383 -38.77 10.96 -6.40
C GLY A 383 -37.88 12.17 -6.58
#